data_AF-A0A9W8ET02-F1
#
_entry.id   AF-A0A9W8ET02-F1
#
_cell.length_a   1.000
_cell.length_b   1.000
_cell.length_c   1.000
_cell.angle_alpha   90.00
_cell.angle_beta   90.00
_cell.angle_gamma   90.00
#
_symmetry.space_group_name_H-M   'P 1'
#
loop_
_entity.id
_entity.type
_entity.pdbx_description
1 polymer ?
#
loop_
_entity_poly.entity_id
_entity_poly.type
_entity_poly.pdbx_seq_one_letter_code
_entity_poly.pdbx_strand_id
1 'polypeptide(L)' 'MIGFLRSAFSTTLFRPFTGQSAVRTVEAARGMKVRSSVKLMCDGCNFVRRRGRLFVVCKSDPKH' A
#
# COMPACT_ATOMS: atom_id res chain seq x y z
N MET A 1 -31.32 -45.25 31.40
CA MET A 1 -31.88 -45.81 30.16
C MET A 1 -32.77 -44.72 29.59
N ILE A 2 -32.42 -43.93 28.58
CA ILE A 2 -32.06 -44.18 27.17
C ILE A 2 -31.58 -42.78 26.69
N GLY A 3 -30.35 -42.50 26.27
CA GLY A 3 -29.61 -43.06 25.15
C GLY A 3 -30.06 -42.42 23.83
N PHE A 4 -29.44 -41.32 23.37
CA PHE A 4 -29.41 -40.94 21.95
C PHE A 4 -28.18 -40.07 21.63
N LEU A 5 -27.08 -40.76 21.34
CA LEU A 5 -26.03 -40.29 20.45
C LEU A 5 -26.67 -39.85 19.12
N ARG A 6 -26.54 -38.58 18.76
CA ARG A 6 -26.70 -38.08 17.38
C ARG A 6 -25.62 -37.03 17.15
N SER A 7 -24.46 -37.47 16.67
CA SER A 7 -24.16 -37.62 15.24
C SER A 7 -23.79 -36.28 14.60
N ALA A 8 -22.48 -36.06 14.49
CA ALA A 8 -21.78 -35.50 13.35
C ALA A 8 -22.64 -34.68 12.37
N PHE A 9 -22.83 -33.38 12.68
CA PHE A 9 -23.04 -32.41 11.62
C PHE A 9 -21.69 -31.85 11.22
N SER A 10 -21.17 -32.46 10.16
CA SER A 10 -19.94 -32.13 9.45
C SER A 10 -19.88 -30.63 9.15
N THR A 11 -19.15 -29.88 9.97
CA THR A 11 -18.69 -28.51 9.69
C THR A 11 -17.56 -28.54 8.66
N THR A 12 -17.76 -29.24 7.55
CA THR A 12 -17.03 -29.00 6.31
C THR A 12 -17.81 -27.92 5.59
N LEU A 13 -17.31 -26.68 5.58
CA LEU A 13 -17.59 -25.61 4.58
C LEU A 13 -17.26 -24.19 5.10
N PHE A 14 -16.53 -24.03 6.20
CA PHE A 14 -15.80 -22.77 6.43
C PHE A 14 -14.33 -22.97 6.06
N ARG A 15 -14.04 -22.89 4.76
CA ARG A 15 -12.68 -22.60 4.28
C ARG A 15 -12.48 -21.08 4.48
N PRO A 16 -11.70 -20.61 5.47
CA PRO A 16 -11.30 -19.22 5.47
C PRO A 16 -10.47 -19.00 4.20
N PHE A 17 -10.84 -17.95 3.50
CA PHE A 17 -10.29 -17.48 2.26
C PHE A 17 -8.76 -17.33 2.38
N THR A 18 -7.99 -18.28 1.83
CA THR A 18 -6.54 -18.11 1.60
C THR A 18 -6.36 -17.13 0.44
N GLY A 19 -6.62 -15.85 0.72
CA GLY A 19 -6.57 -14.76 -0.25
C GLY A 19 -5.68 -13.63 0.24
N GLN A 20 -4.39 -13.91 0.41
CA GLN A 20 -3.38 -12.86 0.49
C GLN A 20 -2.32 -13.13 -0.57
N SER A 21 -2.70 -12.87 -1.82
CA SER A 21 -1.75 -12.60 -2.89
C SER A 21 -0.95 -11.38 -2.46
N ALA A 22 0.26 -11.62 -1.94
CA ALA A 22 1.23 -10.57 -1.69
C ALA A 22 1.55 -9.90 -3.04
N VAL A 23 0.82 -8.83 -3.35
CA VAL A 23 1.16 -7.93 -4.45
C VAL A 23 2.44 -7.24 -4.05
N ARG A 24 3.57 -7.87 -4.37
CA ARG A 24 4.86 -7.21 -4.45
C ARG A 24 4.74 -6.26 -5.63
N THR A 25 4.17 -5.07 -5.39
CA THR A 25 4.29 -3.96 -6.33
C THR A 25 5.78 -3.72 -6.46
N VAL A 26 6.30 -4.13 -7.60
CA VAL A 26 7.66 -3.86 -8.05
C VAL A 26 7.92 -2.39 -7.75
N GLU A 27 8.81 -2.10 -6.80
CA GLU A 27 9.24 -0.73 -6.54
C GLU A 27 10.00 -0.28 -7.79
N ALA A 28 9.24 0.27 -8.73
CA ALA A 28 9.73 0.99 -9.89
C ALA A 28 10.41 2.27 -9.39
N ALA A 29 11.59 2.12 -8.79
CA ALA A 29 12.49 3.22 -8.56
C ALA A 29 13.06 3.62 -9.92
N ARG A 30 12.66 4.81 -10.39
CA ARG A 30 13.46 5.81 -11.16
C ARG A 30 12.55 6.92 -11.74
N GLY A 31 11.81 7.63 -10.88
CA GLY A 31 10.96 8.77 -11.26
C GLY A 31 10.49 9.60 -10.05
N MET A 32 9.83 10.73 -10.29
CA MET A 32 9.34 11.63 -9.22
C MET A 32 8.13 11.03 -8.51
N LYS A 33 8.09 11.06 -7.17
CA LYS A 33 6.95 10.52 -6.40
C LYS A 33 5.79 11.51 -6.40
N VAL A 34 4.67 11.12 -7.02
CA VAL A 34 3.43 11.90 -6.94
C VAL A 34 2.77 11.67 -5.59
N ARG A 35 2.48 12.76 -4.87
CA ARG A 35 1.72 12.79 -3.63
C ARG A 35 0.58 13.80 -3.81
N SER A 36 -0.53 13.59 -3.09
CA SER A 36 -1.68 14.50 -3.11
C SER A 36 -1.37 15.85 -2.46
N SER A 37 -0.55 15.85 -1.40
CA SER A 37 -0.03 17.04 -0.72
C SER A 37 1.49 17.06 -0.79
N VAL A 38 2.06 18.25 -0.99
CA VAL A 38 3.50 18.41 -1.13
C VAL A 38 4.02 19.35 -0.05
N LYS A 39 5.06 18.92 0.67
CA LYS A 39 5.75 19.67 1.73
C LYS A 39 7.26 19.66 1.46
N LEU A 40 7.98 20.67 1.92
CA LEU A 40 9.44 20.67 1.89
C LEU A 40 9.96 19.71 2.96
N MET A 41 10.88 18.83 2.59
CA MET A 41 11.50 17.87 3.52
C MET A 41 12.86 18.35 4.02
N CYS A 42 13.44 19.34 3.34
CA CYS A 42 14.81 19.80 3.51
C CYS A 42 14.93 21.30 3.26
N ASP A 43 15.97 21.94 3.78
CA ASP A 43 16.21 23.40 3.60
C ASP A 43 16.59 23.76 2.16
N GLY A 44 17.11 22.80 1.39
CA GLY A 44 17.45 22.97 -0.03
C GLY A 44 16.31 22.69 -1.01
N CYS A 45 15.14 22.32 -0.50
CA CYS A 45 13.98 21.91 -1.29
C CYS A 45 13.18 23.16 -1.70
N ASN A 46 12.84 23.29 -2.98
CA ASN A 46 12.11 24.46 -3.50
C ASN A 46 10.83 24.06 -4.24
N PHE A 47 9.78 24.86 -4.07
CA PHE A 47 8.55 24.71 -4.83
C PHE A 47 8.67 25.35 -6.20
N VAL A 48 8.48 24.56 -7.25
CA VAL A 48 8.48 25.03 -8.64
C VAL A 48 7.17 24.63 -9.31
N ARG A 49 6.49 25.58 -9.96
CA ARG A 49 5.31 25.31 -10.79
C ARG A 49 5.73 25.12 -12.24
N ARG A 50 5.48 23.94 -12.81
CA ARG A 50 5.74 23.64 -14.23
C ARG A 50 4.48 23.00 -14.82
N ARG A 51 4.04 23.46 -16.00
CA ARG A 51 2.87 22.87 -16.71
C ARG A 51 1.61 22.75 -15.83
N GLY A 52 1.38 23.74 -14.95
CA GLY A 52 0.24 23.76 -14.03
C GLY A 52 0.32 22.82 -12.82
N ARG A 53 1.44 22.13 -12.58
CA ARG A 53 1.64 21.25 -11.41
C ARG A 53 2.74 21.77 -10.49
N LEU A 54 2.59 21.51 -9.19
CA LEU A 54 3.59 21.80 -8.16
C LEU A 54 4.58 20.65 -8.05
N PHE A 55 5.87 20.97 -8.11
CA PHE A 55 6.97 20.04 -7.93
C PHE A 55 7.88 20.53 -6.82
N VAL A 56 8.49 19.59 -6.09
CA VAL A 56 9.60 19.87 -5.17
C VAL A 56 10.89 19.52 -5.88
N VAL A 57 11.77 20.50 -6.04
CA VAL A 57 13.09 20.28 -6.62
C VAL A 57 14.12 20.49 -5.51
N CYS A 58 14.99 19.51 -5.32
CA CYS A 58 16.12 19.60 -4.43
C CYS A 58 17.42 19.43 -5.24
N LYS A 59 18.45 20.22 -4.92
CA LYS A 59 19.78 20.10 -5.53
C LYS A 59 20.66 19.08 -4.82
N SER A 60 20.48 18.93 -3.51
CA SER A 60 21.28 18.05 -2.66
C SER A 60 20.88 16.59 -2.84
N ASP A 61 19.58 16.30 -2.83
CA ASP A 61 19.06 14.93 -2.88
C ASP A 61 17.90 14.80 -3.88
N PRO A 62 18.00 13.93 -4.90
CA PRO A 62 16.97 13.78 -5.94
C PRO A 62 15.75 12.95 -5.50
N LYS A 63 15.70 12.50 -4.23
CA LYS A 63 14.59 11.70 -3.68
C LYS A 63 13.47 12.54 -3.04
N HIS A 64 13.73 13.82 -2.77
CA HIS A 64 12.79 14.75 -2.14
C HIS A 64 11.74 15.29 -3.12
#